data_AF-A0A7X4GMD2-F1
#
_entry.id   AF-A0A7X4GMD2-F1
#
_cell.length_a   1.000
_cell.length_b   1.000
_cell.length_c   1.000
_cell.angle_alpha   90.00
_cell.angle_beta   90.00
_cell.angle_gamma   90.00
#
_symmetry.space_group_name_H-M   'P 1'
#
loop_
_entity.id
_entity.type
_entity.pdbx_description
1 polymer ?
#
loop_
_entity_poly.entity_id
_entity_poly.type
_entity_poly.pdbx_seq_one_letter_code
_entity_poly.pdbx_strand_id
1 'polypeptide(L)'
;MKIIDQRYLDSDNRYSTEPCLLSILELDDVTPEATETLQARLYTVLPGLRRLRGVIGKRADAVPPVVELVQQTAIELRRLALNDIAFGFIGIVPRMQGRYRLVLPSSAAAPALAMATQLVNAMLAGRSYNLKAGLARLRALADRRQKPRGHLMQTARTILMSVIPKRTFSMPSILRVSMPSSSAAASS
;
A
#
# COMPACT_ATOMS: atom_id res chain seq x y z
N MET A 1 16.06 10.95 -11.33
CA MET A 1 14.61 10.80 -11.04
C MET A 1 14.34 10.88 -9.55
N LYS A 2 13.21 11.49 -9.15
CA LYS A 2 12.83 11.69 -7.73
C LYS A 2 11.30 11.59 -7.54
N ILE A 3 10.86 10.99 -6.44
CA ILE A 3 9.45 11.06 -6.01
C ILE A 3 9.27 12.39 -5.26
N ILE A 4 8.37 13.25 -5.74
CA ILE A 4 8.16 14.58 -5.17
C ILE A 4 6.93 14.65 -4.26
N ASP A 5 5.95 13.79 -4.50
CA ASP A 5 4.71 13.71 -3.74
C ASP A 5 4.23 12.27 -3.72
N GLN A 6 3.65 11.88 -2.60
CA GLN A 6 3.13 10.52 -2.43
C GLN A 6 2.04 10.50 -1.36
N ARG A 7 0.85 10.07 -1.75
CA ARG A 7 -0.29 9.92 -0.84
C ARG A 7 -1.04 8.63 -1.11
N TYR A 8 -1.50 8.03 -0.03
CA TYR A 8 -2.50 6.96 -0.10
C TYR A 8 -3.87 7.60 -0.25
N LEU A 9 -4.63 7.12 -1.21
CA LEU A 9 -6.02 7.47 -1.44
C LEU A 9 -6.89 6.33 -0.94
N ASP A 10 -7.98 6.67 -0.26
CA ASP A 10 -8.99 5.71 0.15
C ASP A 10 -9.74 5.13 -1.05
N SER A 11 -10.62 4.16 -0.80
CA SER A 11 -11.52 3.59 -1.80
C SER A 11 -12.43 4.65 -2.43
N ASP A 12 -13.03 4.30 -3.57
CA ASP A 12 -13.93 5.19 -4.35
C ASP A 12 -13.31 6.54 -4.70
N ASN A 13 -12.04 6.51 -5.15
CA ASN A 13 -11.33 7.70 -5.62
C ASN A 13 -11.41 7.82 -7.15
N ARG A 14 -11.01 8.98 -7.67
CA ARG A 14 -10.99 9.29 -9.13
C ARG A 14 -10.23 8.27 -9.99
N TYR A 15 -9.33 7.48 -9.40
CA TYR A 15 -8.46 6.56 -10.12
C TYR A 15 -8.88 5.09 -9.98
N SER A 16 -9.46 4.70 -8.85
CA SER A 16 -9.86 3.33 -8.53
C SER A 16 -10.96 3.31 -7.48
N THR A 17 -11.82 2.29 -7.55
CA THR A 17 -12.77 1.95 -6.50
C THR A 17 -12.09 1.38 -5.26
N GLU A 18 -10.84 0.92 -5.37
CA GLU A 18 -10.02 0.40 -4.27
C GLU A 18 -8.99 1.41 -3.77
N PRO A 19 -8.50 1.27 -2.51
CA PRO A 19 -7.43 2.11 -1.99
C PRO A 19 -6.16 2.00 -2.84
N CYS A 20 -5.60 3.14 -3.23
CA CYS A 20 -4.45 3.20 -4.11
C CYS A 20 -3.38 4.19 -3.63
N LEU A 21 -2.14 3.98 -4.05
CA LEU A 21 -1.08 4.94 -3.96
C LEU A 21 -1.13 5.86 -5.18
N LEU A 22 -1.18 7.16 -4.92
CA LEU A 22 -0.90 8.19 -5.89
C LEU A 22 0.48 8.77 -5.61
N SER A 23 1.36 8.73 -6.61
CA SER A 23 2.71 9.27 -6.53
C SER A 23 3.00 10.18 -7.72
N ILE A 24 3.79 11.23 -7.50
CA ILE A 24 4.32 12.07 -8.56
C ILE A 24 5.82 11.82 -8.68
N LEU A 25 6.23 11.35 -9.85
CA LEU A 25 7.62 11.11 -10.23
C LEU A 25 8.10 12.28 -11.09
N GLU A 26 9.19 12.90 -10.67
CA GLU A 26 9.96 13.85 -11.46
C GLU A 26 11.09 13.10 -12.17
N LEU A 27 11.16 13.30 -13.48
CA LEU A 27 12.13 12.68 -14.38
C LEU A 27 13.13 13.74 -14.84
N ASP A 28 14.41 13.41 -14.76
CA ASP A 28 15.46 14.18 -15.44
C ASP A 28 15.46 13.79 -16.93
N ASP A 29 16.11 14.57 -17.80
CA ASP A 29 16.22 14.21 -19.21
C ASP A 29 17.00 12.88 -19.37
N VAL A 30 16.33 11.88 -19.95
CA VAL A 30 16.92 10.57 -20.26
C VAL A 30 16.87 10.38 -21.77
N THR A 31 18.03 10.08 -22.36
CA THR A 31 18.11 9.84 -23.81
C THR A 31 17.40 8.54 -24.20
N PRO A 32 16.91 8.43 -25.45
CA PRO A 32 16.31 7.19 -25.95
C PRO A 32 17.27 5.99 -25.86
N GLU A 33 18.54 6.19 -26.19
CA GLU A 33 19.59 5.14 -26.12
C GLU A 33 19.82 4.63 -24.68
N ALA A 34 19.84 5.55 -23.71
CA ALA A 34 19.93 5.19 -22.30
C ALA A 34 18.69 4.40 -21.84
N THR A 35 17.52 4.73 -22.37
CA THR A 35 16.25 4.05 -22.08
C THR A 35 16.25 2.63 -22.62
N GLU A 36 16.72 2.41 -23.85
CA GLU A 36 16.83 1.08 -24.45
C GLU A 36 17.84 0.20 -23.70
N THR A 37 18.99 0.76 -23.36
CA THR A 37 20.03 0.07 -22.56
C THR A 37 19.49 -0.30 -21.18
N LEU A 38 18.79 0.62 -20.52
CA LEU A 38 18.12 0.38 -19.25
C LEU A 38 17.09 -0.76 -19.38
N GLN A 39 16.25 -0.73 -20.41
CA GLN A 39 15.24 -1.75 -20.65
C GLN A 39 15.87 -3.14 -20.80
N ALA A 40 16.93 -3.26 -21.60
CA ALA A 40 17.64 -4.52 -21.79
C ALA A 40 18.21 -5.05 -20.46
N ARG A 41 18.86 -4.19 -19.67
CA ARG A 41 19.40 -4.54 -18.35
C ARG A 41 18.30 -4.99 -17.37
N LEU A 42 17.19 -4.25 -17.33
CA LEU A 42 16.04 -4.58 -16.49
C LEU A 42 15.44 -5.92 -16.88
N TYR A 43 15.30 -6.23 -18.17
CA TYR A 43 14.78 -7.52 -18.61
C TYR A 43 15.69 -8.70 -18.28
N THR A 44 16.99 -8.48 -18.19
CA THR A 44 17.94 -9.51 -17.74
C THR A 44 17.78 -9.78 -16.24
N VAL A 45 17.65 -8.73 -15.42
CA VAL A 45 17.56 -8.85 -13.96
C VAL A 45 16.15 -9.23 -13.47
N LEU A 46 15.12 -8.75 -14.17
CA LEU A 46 13.70 -8.96 -13.87
C LEU A 46 12.98 -9.47 -15.14
N PRO A 47 13.14 -10.76 -15.49
CA PRO A 47 12.58 -11.30 -16.74
C PRO A 47 11.04 -11.26 -16.79
N GLY A 48 10.36 -11.17 -15.64
CA GLY A 48 8.91 -11.02 -15.56
C GLY A 48 8.39 -9.72 -16.17
N LEU A 49 9.23 -8.67 -16.29
CA LEU A 49 8.84 -7.40 -16.90
C LEU A 49 8.38 -7.53 -18.36
N ARG A 50 8.90 -8.53 -19.10
CA ARG A 50 8.47 -8.80 -20.49
C ARG A 50 6.97 -9.07 -20.59
N ARG A 51 6.38 -9.65 -19.53
CA ARG A 51 4.94 -9.98 -19.45
C ARG A 51 4.08 -8.77 -19.07
N LEU A 52 4.69 -7.72 -18.53
CA LEU A 52 4.00 -6.49 -18.12
C LEU A 52 4.00 -5.41 -19.21
N ARG A 53 4.56 -5.72 -20.39
CA ARG A 53 4.53 -4.82 -21.54
C ARG A 53 3.07 -4.63 -21.99
N GLY A 54 2.64 -3.37 -22.11
CA GLY A 54 1.27 -3.03 -22.52
C GLY A 54 0.20 -3.23 -21.44
N VAL A 55 0.57 -3.69 -20.24
CA VAL A 55 -0.36 -3.91 -19.12
C VAL A 55 -0.67 -2.61 -18.35
N ILE A 56 0.19 -1.61 -18.49
CA ILE A 56 0.01 -0.32 -17.82
C ILE A 56 -0.93 0.57 -18.63
N GLY A 57 -2.01 1.01 -17.99
CA GLY A 57 -2.93 1.97 -18.58
C GLY A 57 -2.29 3.36 -18.68
N LYS A 58 -2.21 3.91 -19.89
CA LYS A 58 -1.77 5.29 -20.10
C LYS A 58 -2.99 6.19 -20.19
N ARG A 59 -3.02 7.27 -19.41
CA ARG A 59 -4.05 8.33 -19.50
C ARG A 59 -3.55 9.55 -20.28
N ALA A 60 -2.40 9.44 -20.96
CA ALA A 60 -1.81 10.45 -21.82
C ALA A 60 -0.82 9.77 -22.79
N ASP A 61 -0.75 10.25 -24.03
CA ASP A 61 0.13 9.69 -25.06
C ASP A 61 1.60 10.11 -24.89
N ALA A 62 1.85 11.25 -24.25
CA ALA A 62 3.18 11.85 -24.08
C ALA A 62 3.96 11.33 -22.84
N VAL A 63 3.81 10.04 -22.49
CA VAL A 63 4.54 9.44 -21.36
C VAL A 63 5.86 8.85 -21.84
N PRO A 64 7.03 9.26 -21.29
CA PRO A 64 8.31 8.67 -21.65
C PRO A 64 8.39 7.19 -21.26
N PRO A 65 9.05 6.34 -22.07
CA PRO A 65 9.15 4.90 -21.77
C PRO A 65 9.84 4.58 -20.44
N VAL A 66 10.75 5.44 -19.95
CA VAL A 66 11.38 5.28 -18.63
C VAL A 66 10.36 5.28 -17.50
N VAL A 67 9.33 6.13 -17.59
CA VAL A 67 8.28 6.22 -16.56
C VAL A 67 7.47 4.93 -16.52
N GLU A 68 7.18 4.37 -17.69
CA GLU A 68 6.56 3.05 -17.83
C GLU A 68 7.43 1.95 -17.21
N LEU A 69 8.72 1.94 -17.52
CA LEU A 69 9.66 0.97 -16.96
C LEU A 69 9.74 1.06 -15.43
N VAL A 70 9.73 2.26 -14.85
CA VAL A 70 9.70 2.44 -13.39
C VAL A 70 8.45 1.81 -12.78
N GLN A 71 7.28 2.06 -13.36
CA GLN A 71 6.05 1.49 -12.84
C GLN A 71 5.94 -0.02 -13.07
N GLN A 72 6.38 -0.55 -14.22
CA GLN A 72 6.46 -1.99 -14.47
C GLN A 72 7.39 -2.66 -13.46
N THR A 73 8.53 -2.03 -13.19
CA THR A 73 9.49 -2.47 -12.17
C THR A 73 8.85 -2.51 -10.79
N ALA A 74 8.11 -1.47 -10.40
CA ALA A 74 7.41 -1.46 -9.11
C ALA A 74 6.38 -2.59 -8.99
N ILE A 75 5.61 -2.86 -10.06
CA ILE A 75 4.62 -3.95 -10.10
C ILE A 75 5.32 -5.31 -10.01
N GLU A 76 6.38 -5.54 -10.79
CA GLU A 76 7.12 -6.81 -10.78
C GLU A 76 7.78 -7.06 -9.41
N LEU A 77 8.35 -6.03 -8.79
CA LEU A 77 8.93 -6.15 -7.44
C LEU A 77 7.87 -6.57 -6.41
N ARG A 78 6.64 -6.05 -6.52
CA ARG A 78 5.52 -6.47 -5.68
C ARG A 78 5.09 -7.90 -5.98
N ARG A 79 5.03 -8.29 -7.25
CA ARG A 79 4.75 -9.68 -7.64
C ARG A 79 5.77 -10.64 -7.01
N LEU A 80 7.06 -10.32 -7.10
CA LEU A 80 8.14 -11.16 -6.56
C LEU A 80 8.21 -11.17 -5.03
N ALA A 81 7.83 -10.07 -4.38
CA ALA A 81 7.84 -9.98 -2.93
C ALA A 81 6.57 -10.58 -2.30
N LEU A 82 5.41 -10.30 -2.87
CA LEU A 82 4.10 -10.46 -2.21
C LEU A 82 3.15 -11.39 -2.96
N ASN A 83 3.55 -11.92 -4.12
CA ASN A 83 2.66 -12.63 -5.05
C ASN A 83 1.42 -11.82 -5.46
N ASP A 84 1.57 -10.50 -5.45
CA ASP A 84 0.49 -9.55 -5.76
C ASP A 84 0.55 -9.17 -7.24
N ILE A 85 -0.58 -9.33 -7.94
CA ILE A 85 -0.71 -8.98 -9.36
C ILE A 85 -1.57 -7.72 -9.42
N ALA A 86 -0.94 -6.63 -9.86
CA ALA A 86 -1.53 -5.31 -9.85
C ALA A 86 -1.44 -4.65 -11.22
N PHE A 87 -2.51 -3.94 -11.58
CA PHE A 87 -2.49 -2.99 -12.67
C PHE A 87 -2.21 -1.59 -12.13
N GLY A 88 -1.76 -0.68 -12.98
CA GLY A 88 -1.56 0.71 -12.58
C GLY A 88 -1.75 1.65 -13.75
N PHE A 89 -1.86 2.94 -13.43
CA PHE A 89 -2.06 3.98 -14.42
C PHE A 89 -0.93 5.00 -14.39
N ILE A 90 -0.54 5.46 -15.57
CA ILE A 90 0.36 6.60 -15.72
C ILE A 90 -0.38 7.74 -16.39
N GLY A 91 -0.16 8.96 -15.90
CA GLY A 91 -0.62 10.17 -16.57
C GLY A 91 0.37 11.30 -16.39
N ILE A 92 0.12 12.40 -17.10
CA ILE A 92 0.88 13.64 -16.94
C ILE A 92 0.29 14.48 -15.81
N VAL A 93 1.13 15.31 -15.18
CA VAL A 93 0.64 16.35 -14.29
C VAL A 93 0.44 17.64 -15.09
N PRO A 94 -0.79 18.19 -15.16
CA PRO A 94 -1.05 19.40 -15.92
C PRO A 94 -0.14 20.54 -15.47
N ARG A 95 0.35 21.33 -16.44
CA ARG A 95 1.20 22.52 -16.22
C ARG A 95 2.54 22.24 -15.52
N MET A 96 2.96 20.98 -15.42
CA MET A 96 4.27 20.61 -14.86
C MET A 96 5.00 19.64 -15.80
N GLN A 97 5.89 20.17 -16.63
CA GLN A 97 6.72 19.37 -17.52
C GLN A 97 7.71 18.50 -16.71
N GLY A 98 8.06 17.33 -17.24
CA GLY A 98 8.96 16.36 -16.58
C GLY A 98 8.36 15.65 -15.37
N ARG A 99 7.06 15.85 -15.06
CA ARG A 99 6.40 15.26 -13.89
C ARG A 99 5.23 14.37 -14.28
N TYR A 100 5.27 13.17 -13.73
CA TYR A 100 4.38 12.08 -14.11
C TYR A 100 3.67 11.53 -12.89
N ARG A 101 2.38 11.31 -13.06
CA ARG A 101 1.51 10.72 -12.06
C ARG A 101 1.52 9.21 -12.22
N LEU A 102 1.88 8.51 -11.16
CA LEU A 102 1.85 7.05 -11.05
C LEU A 102 0.74 6.66 -10.07
N VAL A 103 -0.13 5.76 -10.49
CA VAL A 103 -1.18 5.18 -9.64
C VAL A 103 -0.95 3.68 -9.55
N LEU A 104 -0.78 3.19 -8.31
CA LEU A 104 -0.58 1.77 -8.00
C LEU A 104 -1.52 1.34 -6.88
N PRO A 105 -2.06 0.11 -6.84
CA PRO A 105 -2.91 -0.34 -5.74
C PRO A 105 -2.13 -0.43 -4.42
N SER A 106 -2.79 -0.17 -3.29
CA SER A 106 -2.18 0.24 -2.02
C SER A 106 -1.19 -0.75 -1.37
N SER A 107 -1.33 -2.06 -1.63
CA SER A 107 -0.52 -3.13 -1.04
C SER A 107 0.99 -2.92 -1.27
N ALA A 108 1.69 -2.43 -0.23
CA ALA A 108 3.12 -2.10 -0.23
C ALA A 108 3.60 -1.29 -1.47
N ALA A 109 2.73 -0.52 -2.11
CA ALA A 109 3.08 0.20 -3.33
C ALA A 109 4.16 1.26 -3.11
N ALA A 110 4.12 1.97 -1.97
CA ALA A 110 5.10 2.99 -1.62
C ALA A 110 6.54 2.46 -1.56
N PRO A 111 6.86 1.44 -0.73
CA PRO A 111 8.21 0.91 -0.67
C PRO A 111 8.64 0.23 -1.97
N ALA A 112 7.71 -0.40 -2.71
CA ALA A 112 8.03 -0.99 -4.00
C ALA A 112 8.37 0.07 -5.07
N LEU A 113 7.62 1.18 -5.12
CA LEU A 113 7.89 2.28 -6.03
C LEU A 113 9.23 2.95 -5.69
N ALA A 114 9.49 3.21 -4.41
CA ALA A 114 10.77 3.76 -3.97
C ALA A 114 11.94 2.85 -4.36
N MET A 115 11.81 1.53 -4.16
CA MET A 115 12.81 0.54 -4.58
C MET A 115 12.99 0.52 -6.10
N ALA A 116 11.90 0.59 -6.88
CA ALA A 116 11.95 0.65 -8.33
C ALA A 116 12.70 1.90 -8.81
N THR A 117 12.39 3.08 -8.26
CA THR A 117 13.09 4.32 -8.60
C THR A 117 14.58 4.23 -8.26
N GLN A 118 14.95 3.65 -7.13
CA GLN A 118 16.35 3.43 -6.76
C GLN A 118 17.08 2.47 -7.70
N LEU A 119 16.44 1.34 -8.04
CA LEU A 119 16.98 0.35 -8.97
C LEU A 119 17.23 0.97 -10.34
N VAL A 120 16.23 1.66 -10.89
CA VAL A 120 16.33 2.28 -12.21
C VAL A 120 17.36 3.42 -12.21
N ASN A 121 17.39 4.27 -11.18
CA ASN A 121 18.43 5.30 -11.04
C ASN A 121 19.85 4.68 -10.95
N ALA A 122 20.01 3.56 -10.25
CA ALA A 122 21.29 2.86 -10.17
C ALA A 122 21.71 2.33 -11.55
N MET A 123 20.79 1.68 -12.27
CA MET A 123 21.07 1.12 -13.60
C MET A 123 21.36 2.18 -14.66
N LEU A 124 20.64 3.30 -14.64
CA LEU A 124 20.91 4.47 -15.49
C LEU A 124 22.30 5.04 -15.23
N ALA A 125 22.71 5.11 -13.96
CA ALA A 125 24.05 5.54 -13.56
C ALA A 125 25.14 4.47 -13.76
N GLY A 126 24.82 3.30 -14.34
CA GLY A 126 25.77 2.20 -14.51
C GLY A 126 26.22 1.54 -13.19
N ARG A 127 25.51 1.75 -12.09
CA ARG A 127 25.81 1.19 -10.77
C ARG A 127 25.09 -0.14 -10.55
N SER A 128 25.69 -1.01 -9.73
CA SER A 128 25.04 -2.24 -9.28
C SER A 128 23.97 -1.93 -8.22
N TYR A 129 22.96 -2.78 -8.15
CA TYR A 129 21.90 -2.70 -7.15
C TYR A 129 21.66 -4.08 -6.54
N ASN A 130 21.68 -4.18 -5.20
CA ASN A 130 21.44 -5.45 -4.51
C ASN A 130 19.95 -5.79 -4.46
N LEU A 131 19.45 -6.35 -5.56
CA LEU A 131 18.04 -6.73 -5.71
C LEU A 131 17.58 -7.72 -4.63
N LYS A 132 18.40 -8.71 -4.28
CA LYS A 132 18.07 -9.73 -3.27
C LYS A 132 17.81 -9.10 -1.91
N ALA A 133 18.68 -8.18 -1.47
CA ALA A 133 18.50 -7.45 -0.23
C ALA A 133 17.25 -6.54 -0.26
N GLY A 134 17.02 -5.86 -1.39
CA GLY A 134 15.82 -5.03 -1.56
C GLY A 134 14.52 -5.83 -1.47
N LEU A 135 14.44 -6.99 -2.14
CA LEU A 135 13.28 -7.87 -2.08
C LEU A 135 13.05 -8.42 -0.67
N ALA A 136 14.11 -8.81 0.04
CA ALA A 136 13.99 -9.27 1.44
C ALA A 136 13.42 -8.17 2.34
N ARG A 137 13.85 -6.91 2.17
CA ARG A 137 13.29 -5.76 2.90
C ARG A 137 11.83 -5.52 2.54
N LEU A 138 11.46 -5.61 1.26
CA LEU A 138 10.09 -5.42 0.80
C LEU A 138 9.14 -6.47 1.40
N ARG A 139 9.57 -7.75 1.45
CA ARG A 139 8.84 -8.83 2.13
C ARG A 139 8.65 -8.55 3.62
N ALA A 140 9.73 -8.23 4.32
CA ALA A 140 9.66 -7.93 5.76
C ALA A 140 8.74 -6.73 6.07
N LEU A 141 8.69 -5.71 5.20
CA LEU A 141 7.77 -4.58 5.34
C LEU A 141 6.31 -4.99 5.14
N ALA A 142 6.03 -5.88 4.20
CA ALA A 142 4.68 -6.36 3.99
C ALA A 142 4.20 -7.29 5.11
N ASP A 143 5.06 -8.19 5.59
CA ASP A 143 4.74 -9.07 6.73
C ASP A 143 4.35 -8.25 7.98
N ARG A 144 5.06 -7.14 8.21
CA ARG A 144 4.75 -6.20 9.32
C ARG A 144 3.42 -5.48 9.13
N ARG A 145 2.99 -5.25 7.89
CA ARG A 145 1.71 -4.57 7.58
C ARG A 145 0.53 -5.55 7.57
N GLN A 146 0.76 -6.81 7.22
CA GLN A 146 -0.25 -7.87 7.27
C GLN A 146 -0.57 -8.32 8.69
N LYS A 147 0.41 -8.32 9.61
CA LYS A 147 0.13 -8.58 11.03
C LYS A 147 -0.75 -7.46 11.59
N PRO A 148 -2.01 -7.73 11.97
CA PRO A 148 -2.84 -6.70 12.57
C PRO A 148 -2.17 -6.20 13.85
N ARG A 149 -2.14 -4.89 14.03
CA ARG A 149 -1.70 -4.23 15.29
C ARG A 149 -2.57 -4.59 16.51
N GLY A 150 -3.44 -5.59 16.41
CA GLY A 150 -4.41 -6.01 17.42
C GLY A 150 -3.86 -6.95 18.51
N HIS A 151 -2.66 -7.53 18.37
CA HIS A 151 -2.18 -8.48 19.38
C HIS A 151 -1.65 -7.86 20.67
N LEU A 152 -1.40 -6.55 20.71
CA LEU A 152 -1.02 -5.85 21.96
C LEU A 152 -2.23 -5.48 22.84
N MET A 153 -3.44 -5.40 22.27
CA MET A 153 -4.66 -5.10 23.04
C MET A 153 -5.27 -6.34 23.71
N GLN A 154 -5.00 -7.55 23.19
CA GLN A 154 -5.45 -8.79 23.83
C GLN A 154 -4.58 -9.17 25.04
N THR A 155 -3.26 -8.94 25.00
CA THR A 155 -2.39 -9.27 26.15
C THR A 155 -2.66 -8.35 27.34
N ALA A 156 -2.95 -7.07 27.10
CA ALA A 156 -3.31 -6.13 28.17
C ALA A 156 -4.64 -6.49 28.85
N ARG A 157 -5.64 -6.98 28.09
CA ARG A 157 -6.93 -7.42 28.64
C ARG A 157 -6.80 -8.69 29.49
N THR A 158 -5.94 -9.63 29.10
CA THR A 158 -5.71 -10.86 29.88
C THR A 158 -4.95 -10.57 31.17
N ILE A 159 -3.99 -9.62 31.17
CA ILE A 159 -3.25 -9.24 32.38
C ILE A 159 -4.16 -8.48 33.36
N LEU A 160 -4.96 -7.52 32.89
CA LEU A 160 -5.91 -6.77 33.75
C LEU A 160 -7.02 -7.63 34.35
N MET A 161 -7.44 -8.72 33.69
CA MET A 161 -8.43 -9.67 34.24
C MET A 161 -7.85 -10.64 35.28
N SER A 162 -6.52 -10.74 35.39
CA SER A 162 -5.86 -11.62 36.38
C SER A 162 -5.52 -10.92 37.70
N VAL A 163 -5.59 -9.59 37.77
CA VAL A 163 -5.15 -8.78 38.92
C VAL A 163 -6.31 -8.13 39.70
N ILE A 164 -7.56 -8.26 39.25
CA ILE A 164 -8.73 -7.77 39.99
C ILE A 164 -9.37 -8.94 40.73
N PRO A 165 -9.17 -9.08 42.07
CA PRO A 165 -9.90 -10.07 42.83
C PRO A 165 -11.41 -9.75 42.78
N LYS A 166 -12.22 -10.75 42.48
CA LYS A 166 -13.68 -10.71 42.61
C LYS A 166 -14.01 -10.45 44.08
N ARG A 167 -14.15 -9.18 44.48
CA ARG A 167 -14.83 -8.85 45.73
C ARG A 167 -16.30 -9.23 45.55
N THR A 168 -16.67 -10.31 46.20
CA THR A 168 -18.03 -10.71 46.50
C THR A 168 -18.74 -9.54 47.17
N PHE A 169 -19.56 -8.82 46.40
CA PHE A 169 -20.60 -7.98 46.98
C PHE A 169 -21.67 -8.91 47.56
N SER A 170 -21.56 -9.18 48.85
CA SER A 170 -22.66 -9.67 49.67
C SER A 170 -23.60 -8.48 49.90
N MET A 171 -24.80 -8.53 49.34
CA MET A 171 -25.90 -7.65 49.74
C MET A 171 -26.70 -8.34 50.85
N PRO A 172 -26.89 -7.72 52.03
CA PRO A 172 -27.87 -8.21 52.98
C PRO A 172 -29.28 -7.81 52.52
N SER A 173 -30.11 -8.82 52.33
CA SER A 173 -31.55 -8.74 52.09
C SER A 173 -32.25 -8.22 53.34
N ILE A 174 -32.73 -6.97 53.37
CA ILE A 174 -33.74 -6.48 54.34
C ILE A 174 -34.49 -5.32 53.67
N LEU A 175 -35.69 -5.61 53.14
CA LEU A 175 -36.97 -4.99 53.53
C LEU A 175 -38.08 -5.47 52.59
N ARG A 176 -38.86 -6.41 53.12
CA ARG A 176 -40.27 -6.62 52.77
C ARG A 176 -41.04 -5.31 52.95
N VAL A 177 -41.81 -4.90 51.95
CA VAL A 177 -43.11 -4.27 52.16
C VAL A 177 -44.08 -4.83 51.12
N SER A 178 -45.19 -5.36 51.61
CA SER A 178 -46.32 -5.89 50.87
C SER A 178 -47.25 -4.78 50.36
N MET A 179 -47.67 -4.90 49.09
CA MET A 179 -48.99 -4.65 48.45
C MET A 179 -50.04 -3.74 49.13
N PRO A 180 -50.85 -3.00 48.33
CA PRO A 180 -52.05 -3.62 47.77
C PRO A 180 -52.33 -3.36 46.28
N SER A 181 -53.02 -4.36 45.75
CA SER A 181 -53.79 -4.44 44.52
C SER A 181 -54.69 -3.22 44.25
N SER A 182 -54.81 -2.81 42.99
CA SER A 182 -56.07 -2.30 42.44
C SER A 182 -56.12 -2.47 40.92
N SER A 183 -57.29 -2.93 40.51
CA SER A 183 -57.70 -3.40 39.19
C SER A 183 -58.40 -2.28 38.39
N ALA A 184 -58.76 -2.62 37.15
CA ALA A 184 -59.63 -1.91 36.19
C ALA A 184 -58.94 -0.86 35.29
N ALA A 185 -59.33 -0.64 34.04
CA ALA A 185 -60.10 -1.35 33.00
C ALA A 185 -60.15 -0.40 31.78
N ALA A 186 -60.40 -0.99 30.61
CA ALA A 186 -61.13 -0.41 29.48
C ALA A 186 -60.47 0.67 28.58
N SER A 187 -60.48 0.27 27.31
CA SER A 187 -60.32 0.99 26.06
C SER A 187 -61.17 2.25 25.90
N SER A 188 -60.70 3.15 25.04
CA SER A 188 -61.50 3.96 24.12
C SER A 188 -60.67 4.21 22.86
#